data_AF-A0A9X9LXR3-F1
#
_entry.id   AF-A0A9X9LXR3-F1
#
_cell.length_a   1.000
_cell.length_b   1.000
_cell.length_c   1.000
_cell.angle_alpha   90.00
_cell.angle_beta   90.00
_cell.angle_gamma   90.00
#
_symmetry.space_group_name_H-M   'P 1'
#
loop_
_entity.id
_entity.type
_entity.pdbx_description
1 polymer ?
#
loop_
_entity_poly.entity_id
_entity_poly.type
_entity_poly.pdbx_seq_one_letter_code
_entity_poly.pdbx_strand_id
1 'polypeptide(L)'
;GLAVTVTGITGLSTSAIATNGYVRGGGAYYLISRSLGPEFGGSIGLIFAFANAVAVAMYVVGFAETVVDLLKESNSMMVDPTNDIRIIGSITVVILLGI
;
A
#
# COMPACT_ATOMS: atom_id res chain seq x y z
N GLY A 1 -1.77 17.70 11.46
CA GLY A 1 -2.37 17.64 12.80
C GLY A 1 -3.15 16.36 13.01
N LEU A 2 -4.38 16.29 12.48
CA LEU A 2 -5.32 15.18 12.71
C LEU A 2 -4.81 13.79 12.23
N ALA A 3 -4.13 13.72 11.09
CA ALA A 3 -3.54 12.47 10.61
C ALA A 3 -2.51 11.90 11.59
N VAL A 4 -1.63 12.76 12.13
CA VAL A 4 -0.59 12.36 13.08
C VAL A 4 -1.20 11.86 14.39
N THR A 5 -2.28 12.50 14.87
CA THR A 5 -2.98 12.03 16.07
C THR A 5 -3.63 10.68 15.87
N VAL A 6 -4.29 10.45 14.72
CA VAL A 6 -4.91 9.16 14.40
C VAL A 6 -3.84 8.06 14.29
N THR A 7 -2.82 8.27 13.46
CA THR A 7 -1.74 7.28 13.29
C THR A 7 -0.95 7.07 14.58
N GLY A 8 -0.80 8.10 15.42
CA GLY A 8 -0.17 8.01 16.73
C GLY A 8 -0.95 7.11 17.71
N ILE A 9 -2.26 7.29 17.82
CA ILE A 9 -3.12 6.43 18.66
C ILE A 9 -3.12 4.99 18.14
N THR A 10 -3.20 4.79 16.81
CA THR A 10 -3.10 3.46 16.21
C THR A 10 -1.74 2.82 16.50
N GLY A 11 -0.64 3.57 16.38
CA GLY A 11 0.72 3.09 16.67
C GLY A 11 0.90 2.65 18.14
N LEU A 12 0.36 3.41 19.09
CA LEU A 12 0.35 3.03 20.51
C LEU A 12 -0.46 1.75 20.75
N SER A 13 -1.61 1.60 20.09
CA SER A 13 -2.44 0.40 20.18
C SER A 13 -1.73 -0.83 19.61
N THR A 14 -1.10 -0.70 18.45
CA THR A 14 -0.31 -1.78 17.83
C THR A 14 0.90 -2.16 18.69
N SER A 15 1.53 -1.20 19.38
CA SER A 15 2.63 -1.46 20.32
C SER A 15 2.17 -2.28 21.53
N ALA A 16 0.98 -1.98 22.05
CA ALA A 16 0.38 -2.77 23.14
C ALA A 16 0.07 -4.21 22.69
N ILE A 17 -0.45 -4.39 21.46
CA ILE A 17 -0.68 -5.70 20.85
C ILE A 17 0.64 -6.47 20.69
N ALA A 18 1.68 -5.82 20.15
CA ALA A 18 2.99 -6.45 19.94
C ALA A 18 3.68 -6.90 21.23
N THR A 19 3.35 -6.27 22.36
CA THR A 19 3.87 -6.64 23.70
C THR A 19 3.03 -7.73 24.38
N ASN A 20 1.84 -8.06 23.85
CA ASN A 20 0.92 -9.03 24.43
C ASN A 20 1.11 -10.43 23.82
N GLY A 21 2.13 -11.15 24.32
CA GLY A 21 2.35 -12.57 24.02
C GLY A 21 3.78 -12.94 23.58
N TYR A 22 4.04 -14.24 23.41
CA TYR A 22 5.32 -14.73 22.88
C TYR A 22 5.40 -14.53 21.37
N VAL A 23 6.19 -13.56 20.90
CA VAL A 23 6.43 -13.36 19.46
C VAL A 23 7.35 -14.48 18.95
N ARG A 24 6.75 -15.55 18.42
CA ARG A 24 7.46 -16.51 17.56
C ARG A 24 7.45 -15.94 16.14
N GLY A 25 8.53 -16.14 15.38
CA GLY A 25 8.76 -15.51 14.07
C GLY A 25 7.53 -15.52 13.17
N GLY A 26 6.92 -14.35 13.00
CA GLY A 26 5.71 -14.12 12.21
C GLY A 26 5.53 -12.61 11.97
N GLY A 27 4.75 -12.24 10.95
CA GLY A 27 4.51 -10.85 10.56
C GLY A 27 3.33 -10.17 11.28
N ALA A 28 2.89 -9.00 10.78
CA ALA A 28 1.84 -8.19 11.39
C ALA A 28 0.51 -8.96 11.60
N TYR A 29 0.07 -9.75 10.61
CA TYR A 29 -1.15 -10.57 10.74
C TYR A 29 -1.03 -11.63 11.85
N TYR A 30 0.15 -12.23 12.01
CA TYR A 30 0.41 -13.23 13.03
C TYR A 30 0.34 -12.63 14.44
N LEU A 31 0.84 -11.40 14.62
CA LEU A 31 0.74 -10.66 15.89
C LEU A 31 -0.72 -10.34 16.23
N ILE A 32 -1.50 -9.82 15.30
CA ILE A 32 -2.89 -9.39 15.52
C ILE A 32 -3.79 -10.59 15.82
N SER A 33 -3.73 -11.64 15.00
CA SER A 33 -4.59 -12.82 15.14
C SER A 33 -4.37 -13.57 16.45
N ARG A 34 -3.16 -13.51 17.03
CA ARG A 34 -2.86 -14.19 18.28
C ARG A 34 -3.29 -13.40 19.52
N SER A 35 -3.16 -12.08 19.50
CA SER A 35 -3.54 -11.24 20.65
C SER A 35 -5.03 -10.92 20.71
N LEU A 36 -5.72 -10.82 19.56
CA LEU A 36 -7.15 -10.46 19.48
C LEU A 36 -8.07 -11.64 19.10
N GLY A 37 -7.49 -12.78 18.72
CA GLY A 37 -8.25 -13.95 18.26
C GLY A 37 -8.52 -13.95 16.74
N PRO A 38 -8.97 -15.10 16.20
CA PRO A 38 -9.09 -15.32 14.76
C PRO A 38 -10.16 -14.46 14.07
N GLU A 39 -11.25 -14.11 14.77
CA GLU A 39 -12.36 -13.31 14.21
C GLU A 39 -11.92 -11.87 13.89
N PHE A 40 -11.23 -11.23 14.83
CA PHE A 40 -10.66 -9.89 14.65
C PHE A 40 -9.42 -9.91 13.76
N GLY A 41 -8.57 -10.95 13.88
CA GLY A 41 -7.38 -11.10 13.04
C GLY A 41 -7.72 -11.23 11.56
N GLY A 42 -8.71 -12.06 11.21
CA GLY A 42 -9.13 -12.30 9.82
C GLY A 42 -9.70 -11.05 9.14
N SER A 43 -10.61 -10.36 9.82
CA SER A 43 -11.27 -9.16 9.30
C SER A 43 -10.29 -7.98 9.13
N ILE A 44 -9.45 -7.70 10.14
CA ILE A 44 -8.42 -6.66 10.06
C ILE A 44 -7.40 -7.01 8.98
N GLY A 45 -6.99 -8.28 8.88
CA GLY A 45 -6.04 -8.76 7.87
C GLY A 45 -6.55 -8.56 6.44
N LEU A 46 -7.83 -8.87 6.18
CA LEU A 46 -8.42 -8.71 4.86
C LEU A 46 -8.50 -7.25 4.43
N ILE A 47 -8.95 -6.36 5.32
CA ILE A 47 -9.01 -4.92 5.05
C ILE A 47 -7.61 -4.37 4.82
N PHE A 48 -6.62 -4.78 5.62
CA PHE A 48 -5.23 -4.34 5.48
C PHE A 48 -4.60 -4.81 4.16
N ALA A 49 -4.84 -6.05 3.75
CA ALA A 49 -4.38 -6.57 2.47
C ALA A 49 -4.98 -5.79 1.29
N PHE A 50 -6.29 -5.52 1.34
CA PHE A 50 -6.97 -4.73 0.31
C PHE A 50 -6.46 -3.28 0.27
N ALA A 51 -6.26 -2.66 1.43
CA ALA A 51 -5.72 -1.30 1.53
C ALA A 51 -4.32 -1.22 0.90
N ASN A 52 -3.44 -2.20 1.14
CA ASN A 52 -2.12 -2.24 0.52
C ASN A 52 -2.21 -2.48 -1.00
N ALA A 53 -3.13 -3.32 -1.47
CA ALA A 53 -3.32 -3.53 -2.91
C ALA A 53 -3.73 -2.22 -3.63
N VAL A 54 -4.65 -1.47 -3.04
CA VAL A 54 -5.07 -0.16 -3.57
C VAL A 54 -3.95 0.88 -3.46
N ALA A 55 -3.17 0.86 -2.37
CA ALA A 55 -2.02 1.76 -2.20
C ALA A 55 -0.96 1.55 -3.30
N VAL A 56 -0.66 0.29 -3.65
CA VAL A 56 0.25 -0.02 -4.78
C VAL A 56 -0.27 0.60 -6.08
N ALA A 57 -1.56 0.45 -6.38
CA ALA A 57 -2.15 1.06 -7.57
C ALA A 57 -2.02 2.59 -7.55
N MET A 58 -2.29 3.24 -6.41
CA MET A 58 -2.15 4.69 -6.24
C MET A 58 -0.71 5.15 -6.46
N TYR A 59 0.28 4.46 -5.89
CA TYR A 59 1.70 4.82 -6.05
C TYR A 59 2.16 4.68 -7.50
N VAL A 60 1.74 3.62 -8.19
CA VAL A 60 2.12 3.42 -9.59
C VAL A 60 1.45 4.43 -10.52
N VAL A 61 0.20 4.81 -10.27
CA VAL A 61 -0.47 5.87 -11.05
C VAL A 61 0.24 7.21 -10.85
N GLY A 62 0.58 7.59 -9.61
CA GLY A 62 1.31 8.85 -9.36
C GLY A 62 2.71 8.86 -10.00
N PHE A 63 3.39 7.71 -10.04
CA PHE A 63 4.63 7.57 -10.81
C PHE A 63 4.40 7.77 -12.31
N ALA A 64 3.38 7.11 -12.88
CA ALA A 64 3.07 7.22 -14.31
C ALA A 64 2.69 8.65 -14.72
N GLU A 65 1.93 9.39 -13.89
CA GLU A 65 1.65 10.82 -14.10
C GLU A 65 2.94 11.65 -14.19
N THR A 66 3.85 11.44 -13.24
CA THR A 66 5.13 12.15 -13.21
C THR A 66 5.98 11.87 -14.46
N VAL A 67 6.01 10.61 -14.92
CA VAL A 67 6.75 10.23 -16.15
C VAL A 67 6.12 10.87 -17.39
N VAL A 68 4.79 10.88 -17.48
CA VAL A 68 4.07 11.49 -18.61
C VAL A 68 4.30 13.00 -18.65
N ASP A 69 4.35 13.66 -17.50
CA ASP A 69 4.64 15.10 -17.46
C ASP A 69 6.07 15.43 -17.91
N LEU A 70 7.05 14.58 -17.57
CA LEU A 70 8.43 14.71 -18.10
C LEU A 70 8.50 14.46 -19.63
N LEU A 71 7.72 13.51 -20.14
CA LEU A 71 7.62 13.23 -21.58
C LEU A 71 7.01 14.41 -22.36
N LYS A 72 5.99 15.06 -21.79
CA LYS A 72 5.39 16.28 -22.33
C LYS A 72 6.39 17.41 -22.41
N GLU A 73 7.17 17.63 -21.35
CA GLU A 73 8.21 18.67 -21.31
C GLU A 73 9.29 18.42 -22.38
N SER A 74 9.60 17.15 -22.65
CA SER A 74 10.54 16.74 -23.70
C SER A 74 9.94 16.67 -25.11
N ASN A 75 8.67 17.08 -25.29
CA ASN A 75 7.91 17.04 -26.55
C ASN A 75 7.86 15.65 -27.22
N SER A 76 7.84 14.58 -26.40
CA SER A 76 7.87 13.18 -26.84
C SER A 76 6.63 12.41 -26.36
N MET A 77 5.44 12.99 -26.58
CA MET A 77 4.18 12.31 -26.27
C MET A 77 3.98 11.08 -27.18
N MET A 78 3.51 9.97 -26.62
CA MET A 78 3.35 8.72 -27.37
C MET A 78 2.01 8.65 -28.09
N VAL A 79 0.89 8.78 -27.34
CA VAL A 79 -0.47 8.72 -27.90
C VAL A 79 -1.31 9.87 -27.38
N ASP A 80 -1.61 9.85 -26.08
CA ASP A 80 -2.49 10.80 -25.40
C ASP A 80 -2.19 10.77 -23.90
N PRO A 81 -2.29 11.90 -23.17
CA PRO A 81 -1.88 11.97 -21.76
C PRO A 81 -2.54 10.90 -20.87
N THR A 82 -3.83 10.64 -21.07
CA THR A 82 -4.59 9.66 -20.28
C THR A 82 -4.26 8.22 -20.62
N ASN A 83 -3.94 7.95 -21.88
CA ASN A 83 -3.59 6.61 -22.34
C ASN A 83 -2.13 6.28 -21.98
N ASP A 84 -1.24 7.27 -22.04
CA ASP A 84 0.17 7.12 -21.68
C ASP A 84 0.32 6.79 -20.18
N ILE A 85 -0.48 7.41 -19.30
CA ILE A 85 -0.54 7.05 -17.87
C ILE A 85 -0.95 5.59 -17.69
N ARG A 86 -1.93 5.08 -18.45
CA ARG A 86 -2.38 3.69 -18.37
C ARG A 86 -1.32 2.71 -18.87
N ILE A 87 -0.66 3.03 -19.99
CA ILE A 87 0.40 2.21 -20.57
C ILE A 87 1.58 2.11 -19.61
N ILE A 88 2.15 3.25 -19.20
CA ILE A 88 3.29 3.31 -18.29
C ILE A 88 2.93 2.68 -16.95
N GLY A 89 1.73 2.96 -16.42
CA GLY A 89 1.23 2.35 -15.19
C GLY A 89 1.16 0.82 -15.29
N SER A 90 0.59 0.27 -16.35
CA SER A 90 0.47 -1.18 -16.53
C SER A 90 1.84 -1.87 -16.67
N ILE A 91 2.77 -1.29 -17.44
CA ILE A 91 4.14 -1.79 -17.58
C ILE A 91 4.85 -1.78 -16.21
N THR A 92 4.73 -0.68 -15.48
CA THR A 92 5.38 -0.52 -14.16
C THR A 92 4.84 -1.53 -13.14
N VAL A 93 3.50 -1.75 -13.10
CA VAL A 93 2.91 -2.78 -12.22
C VAL A 93 3.41 -4.18 -12.58
N VAL A 94 3.43 -4.54 -13.87
CA VAL A 94 3.90 -5.87 -14.32
C VAL A 94 5.36 -6.11 -13.93
N ILE A 95 6.23 -5.12 -14.18
CA ILE A 95 7.65 -5.19 -13.82
C ILE A 95 7.83 -5.32 -12.31
N LEU A 96 7.12 -4.53 -11.51
CA LEU A 96 7.26 -4.55 -10.04
C LEU A 96 6.73 -5.84 -9.41
N LEU A 97 5.69 -6.43 -10.00
CA LEU A 97 5.13 -7.70 -9.54
C LEU A 97 5.90 -8.94 -10.05
N GLY A 98 6.89 -8.75 -10.93
CA GLY A 98 7.74 -9.82 -11.45
C GLY A 98 6.96 -10.89 -12.22
N ILE A 99 5.87 -10.50 -12.88
CA ILE A 99 5.15 -11.34 -13.86
C ILE A 99 5.84 -11.20 -15.21
#